data_AF-R6TM34-F1
#
_entry.id   AF-R6TM34-F1
#
_cell.length_a   1.000
_cell.length_b   1.000
_cell.length_c   1.000
_cell.angle_alpha   90.00
_cell.angle_beta   90.00
_cell.angle_gamma   90.00
#
_symmetry.space_group_name_H-M   'P 1'
#
loop_
_entity.id
_entity.type
_entity.pdbx_description
1 polymer ?
#
loop_
_entity_poly.entity_id
_entity_poly.type
_entity_poly.pdbx_seq_one_letter_code
_entity_poly.pdbx_strand_id
1 'polypeptide(L)'
;MQSSRLKNIIILILLLANLALAAVVASRQVDRQDGLKQVRQQLVTLFSSENVELDENLISSQTPPPSRTLIRDTQQEEDLAAFLLGDNLRRSDQGGGIYLYGSDRGGVQFLDNGSFDAAGSLSEGSSAREACRAFCKEFGYEDLTFSSDGTSATAVQYCDGYPVVNCTVSFTIDADGLLTVTGTHLPDAYSESAPEESPLSAAAALDAFLNVHQKSQTAVSKITDVYLCFELQSTASSAMTLVPAWCIATDISGLNYYVNCITGAVSHS
;
A
#
# COMPACT_ATOMS: atom_id res chain seq x y z
N MET A 1 10.15 29.16 59.50
CA MET A 1 8.86 28.52 59.17
C MET A 1 8.06 29.20 58.03
N GLN A 2 8.57 30.22 57.33
CA GLN A 2 7.85 30.91 56.24
C GLN A 2 8.13 30.32 54.83
N SER A 3 9.31 29.71 54.61
CA SER A 3 9.73 29.15 53.31
C SER A 3 8.94 27.91 52.86
N SER A 4 8.55 27.04 53.79
CA SER A 4 7.77 25.81 53.48
C SER A 4 6.34 26.12 53.03
N ARG A 5 5.72 27.17 53.58
CA ARG A 5 4.37 27.59 53.18
C ARG A 5 4.37 28.17 51.76
N LEU A 6 5.37 28.96 51.40
CA LEU A 6 5.50 29.51 50.05
C LEU A 6 5.74 28.42 48.99
N LYS A 7 6.61 27.44 49.28
CA LYS A 7 6.83 26.28 48.40
C LYS A 7 5.54 25.47 48.19
N ASN A 8 4.77 25.23 49.25
CA ASN A 8 3.49 24.51 49.12
C ASN A 8 2.46 25.29 48.29
N ILE A 9 2.40 26.62 48.43
CA ILE A 9 1.48 27.46 47.64
C ILE A 9 1.89 27.44 46.15
N ILE A 10 3.18 27.52 45.84
CA ILE A 10 3.69 27.44 44.47
C ILE A 10 3.37 26.07 43.85
N ILE A 11 3.57 24.98 44.60
CA ILE A 11 3.25 23.61 44.14
C ILE A 11 1.75 23.46 43.88
N LEU A 12 0.90 24.02 44.74
CA LEU A 12 -0.56 23.98 44.58
C LEU A 12 -1.02 24.68 43.30
N ILE A 13 -0.48 25.88 43.01
CA ILE A 13 -0.82 26.65 41.81
C ILE A 13 -0.39 25.89 40.55
N LEU A 14 0.82 25.31 40.53
CA LEU A 14 1.30 24.49 39.41
C LEU A 14 0.41 23.26 39.16
N LEU A 15 -0.04 22.58 40.23
CA LEU A 15 -0.96 21.45 40.12
C LEU A 15 -2.32 21.85 39.54
N LEU A 16 -2.90 22.95 40.02
CA LEU A 16 -4.17 23.48 39.52
C LEU A 16 -4.08 23.91 38.05
N ALA A 17 -3.00 24.57 37.66
CA ALA A 17 -2.76 24.98 36.28
C ALA A 17 -2.62 23.77 35.34
N ASN A 18 -1.85 22.76 35.74
CA ASN A 18 -1.70 21.53 34.95
C ASN A 18 -3.01 20.74 34.85
N LEU A 19 -3.80 20.68 35.92
CA LEU A 19 -5.10 19.99 35.92
C LEU A 19 -6.14 20.71 35.07
N ALA A 20 -6.13 22.05 35.07
CA ALA A 20 -6.94 22.86 34.17
C ALA A 20 -6.53 22.67 32.70
N LEU A 21 -5.22 22.62 32.41
CA LEU A 21 -4.72 22.30 31.06
C LEU A 21 -5.18 20.92 30.61
N ALA A 22 -5.06 19.90 31.48
CA ALA A 22 -5.48 18.54 31.20
C ALA A 22 -6.99 18.46 30.92
N ALA A 23 -7.82 19.18 31.68
CA ALA A 23 -9.26 19.24 31.45
C ALA A 23 -9.62 19.86 30.09
N VAL A 24 -8.92 20.92 29.68
CA VAL A 24 -9.13 21.56 28.36
C VAL A 24 -8.66 20.66 27.21
N VAL A 25 -7.55 19.93 27.39
CA VAL A 25 -7.10 18.96 26.38
C VAL A 25 -8.08 17.79 26.28
N ALA A 26 -8.53 17.27 27.42
CA ALA A 26 -9.52 16.19 27.47
C ALA A 26 -10.85 16.60 26.80
N SER A 27 -11.37 17.79 27.08
CA SER A 27 -12.61 18.26 26.45
C SER A 27 -12.46 18.41 24.94
N ARG A 28 -11.36 19.02 24.47
CA ARG A 28 -11.06 19.13 23.03
C ARG A 28 -10.91 17.77 22.35
N GLN A 29 -10.47 16.76 23.07
CA GLN A 29 -10.32 15.41 22.53
C GLN A 29 -11.67 14.68 22.43
N VAL A 30 -12.57 14.88 23.40
CA VAL A 30 -13.96 14.38 23.36
C VAL A 30 -14.73 15.05 22.20
N ASP A 31 -14.67 16.38 22.09
CA ASP A 31 -15.36 17.13 21.03
C ASP A 31 -14.93 16.67 19.63
N ARG A 32 -13.64 16.35 19.44
CA ARG A 32 -13.11 15.80 18.18
C ARG A 32 -13.66 14.42 17.88
N GLN A 33 -13.78 13.55 18.88
CA GLN A 33 -14.31 12.19 18.69
C GLN A 33 -15.79 12.22 18.35
N ASP A 34 -16.57 13.09 19.00
CA ASP A 34 -17.99 13.24 18.73
C ASP A 34 -18.25 13.82 17.33
N GLY A 35 -17.44 14.81 16.91
CA GLY A 35 -17.50 15.35 15.54
C GLY A 35 -17.20 14.28 14.47
N LEU A 36 -16.18 13.44 14.68
CA LEU A 36 -15.84 12.36 13.75
C LEU A 36 -16.95 11.30 13.66
N LYS A 37 -17.55 10.90 14.78
CA LYS A 37 -18.69 9.99 14.79
C LYS A 37 -19.87 10.57 14.00
N GLN A 38 -20.16 11.85 14.19
CA GLN A 38 -21.24 12.52 13.47
C GLN A 38 -20.99 12.53 11.95
N VAL A 39 -19.77 12.83 11.50
CA VAL A 39 -19.40 12.76 10.07
C VAL A 39 -19.57 11.34 9.51
N ARG A 40 -19.12 10.32 10.25
CA ARG A 40 -19.25 8.92 9.84
C ARG A 40 -20.71 8.50 9.71
N GLN A 41 -21.56 8.84 10.69
CA GLN A 41 -23.00 8.53 10.64
C GLN A 41 -23.72 9.23 9.48
N GLN A 42 -23.34 10.48 9.18
CA GLN A 42 -23.86 11.20 8.03
C GLN A 42 -23.48 10.50 6.72
N LEU A 43 -22.23 10.04 6.59
CA LEU A 43 -21.80 9.27 5.42
C LEU A 43 -22.56 7.95 5.27
N VAL A 44 -22.74 7.19 6.36
CA VAL A 44 -23.54 5.94 6.32
C VAL A 44 -24.97 6.21 5.84
N THR A 45 -25.58 7.31 6.31
CA THR A 45 -26.93 7.71 5.88
C THR A 45 -26.96 8.08 4.39
N LEU A 46 -25.95 8.82 3.91
CA LEU A 46 -25.82 9.23 2.52
C LEU A 46 -25.63 8.03 1.58
N PHE A 47 -24.77 7.08 1.96
CA PHE A 47 -24.57 5.84 1.20
C PHE A 47 -25.86 5.00 1.16
N SER A 48 -26.56 4.90 2.30
CA SER A 48 -27.84 4.19 2.37
C SER A 48 -28.90 4.81 1.46
N SER A 49 -28.93 6.14 1.29
CA SER A 49 -29.86 6.79 0.35
C SER A 49 -29.56 6.46 -1.12
N GLU A 50 -28.33 6.07 -1.43
CA GLU A 50 -27.91 5.61 -2.76
C GLU A 50 -27.97 4.08 -2.91
N ASN A 51 -28.57 3.37 -1.95
CA ASN A 51 -28.64 1.90 -1.90
C ASN A 51 -27.28 1.19 -1.80
N VAL A 52 -26.27 1.85 -1.24
CA VAL A 52 -24.97 1.26 -0.94
C VAL A 52 -24.83 1.06 0.58
N GLU A 53 -24.55 -0.16 1.01
CA GLU A 53 -24.27 -0.46 2.42
C GLU A 53 -22.84 -0.03 2.78
N LEU A 54 -22.70 0.77 3.84
CA LEU A 54 -21.40 1.20 4.41
C LEU A 54 -21.44 1.02 5.93
N ASP A 55 -20.48 0.28 6.48
CA ASP A 55 -20.28 0.16 7.93
C ASP A 55 -19.43 1.34 8.43
N GLU A 56 -19.88 1.98 9.52
CA GLU A 56 -19.18 3.10 10.18
C GLU A 56 -17.73 2.75 10.55
N ASN A 57 -17.46 1.48 10.89
CA ASN A 57 -16.16 1.01 11.33
C ASN A 57 -15.13 0.94 10.20
N LEU A 58 -15.57 0.89 8.95
CA LEU A 58 -14.67 0.91 7.78
C LEU A 58 -14.10 2.31 7.55
N ILE A 59 -14.75 3.37 8.07
CA ILE A 59 -14.31 4.75 7.82
C ILE A 59 -13.07 5.06 8.65
N SER A 60 -11.89 4.76 8.11
CA SER A 60 -10.60 4.95 8.78
C SER A 60 -10.34 6.40 9.17
N SER A 61 -9.67 6.58 10.31
CA SER A 61 -9.17 7.88 10.79
C SER A 61 -7.65 8.01 10.61
N GLN A 62 -7.02 7.09 9.88
CA GLN A 62 -5.59 7.17 9.59
C GLN A 62 -5.28 8.38 8.70
N THR A 63 -4.12 8.98 8.94
CA THR A 63 -3.58 10.01 8.06
C THR A 63 -2.81 9.32 6.93
N PRO A 64 -3.12 9.61 5.66
CA PRO A 64 -2.36 9.08 4.53
C PRO A 64 -0.85 9.41 4.65
N PRO A 65 0.04 8.47 4.29
CA PRO A 65 1.48 8.72 4.25
C PRO A 65 1.85 9.70 3.12
N PRO A 66 3.04 10.33 3.15
CA PRO A 66 3.52 11.17 2.06
C PRO A 66 3.82 10.36 0.79
N SER A 67 3.83 11.03 -0.36
CA SER A 67 4.26 10.45 -1.63
C SER A 67 5.75 10.11 -1.60
N ARG A 68 6.15 9.07 -2.33
CA ARG A 68 7.53 8.57 -2.35
C ARG A 68 8.06 8.51 -3.77
N THR A 69 9.30 8.93 -3.94
CA THR A 69 10.05 8.74 -5.19
C THR A 69 11.10 7.68 -4.94
N LEU A 70 10.94 6.53 -5.59
CA LEU A 70 11.83 5.38 -5.43
C LEU A 70 13.15 5.61 -6.16
N ILE A 71 14.21 5.09 -5.57
CA ILE A 71 15.57 5.18 -6.09
C ILE A 71 15.96 3.77 -6.50
N ARG A 72 16.22 3.58 -7.80
CA ARG A 72 16.60 2.27 -8.34
C ARG A 72 17.84 1.73 -7.63
N ASP A 73 17.76 0.47 -7.20
CA ASP A 73 18.86 -0.25 -6.57
C ASP A 73 19.23 -1.49 -7.41
N THR A 74 20.34 -1.40 -8.13
CA THR A 74 20.82 -2.52 -8.96
C THR A 74 21.38 -3.67 -8.14
N GLN A 75 21.76 -3.44 -6.87
CA GLN A 75 22.21 -4.52 -5.99
C GLN A 75 21.02 -5.39 -5.59
N GLN A 76 19.89 -4.76 -5.25
CA GLN A 76 18.64 -5.48 -4.95
C GLN A 76 18.13 -6.27 -6.17
N GLU A 77 18.25 -5.73 -7.38
CA GLU A 77 17.98 -6.48 -8.62
C GLU A 77 18.88 -7.72 -8.77
N GLU A 78 20.18 -7.59 -8.45
CA GLU A 78 21.13 -8.71 -8.49
C GLU A 78 20.81 -9.76 -7.41
N ASP A 79 20.41 -9.35 -6.20
CA ASP A 79 20.00 -10.25 -5.13
C ASP A 79 18.71 -11.02 -5.49
N LEU A 80 17.75 -10.34 -6.14
CA LEU A 80 16.54 -10.97 -6.69
C LEU A 80 16.87 -11.96 -7.80
N ALA A 81 17.76 -11.59 -8.72
CA ALA A 81 18.23 -12.49 -9.76
C ALA A 81 18.95 -13.71 -9.16
N ALA A 82 19.77 -13.52 -8.12
CA ALA A 82 20.50 -14.59 -7.45
C ALA A 82 19.55 -15.57 -6.76
N PHE A 83 18.49 -15.05 -6.14
CA PHE A 83 17.46 -15.87 -5.53
C PHE A 83 16.77 -16.79 -6.55
N LEU A 84 16.44 -16.28 -7.74
CA LEU A 84 15.73 -17.03 -8.77
C LEU A 84 16.64 -17.96 -9.60
N LEU A 85 17.83 -17.50 -9.95
CA LEU A 85 18.74 -18.16 -10.89
C LEU A 85 19.88 -18.93 -10.23
N GLY A 86 20.07 -18.78 -8.91
CA GLY A 86 21.16 -19.38 -8.15
C GLY A 86 22.52 -18.70 -8.39
N ASP A 87 23.58 -19.46 -8.16
CA ASP A 87 24.96 -18.99 -8.27
C ASP A 87 25.41 -18.76 -9.74
N ASN A 88 26.60 -18.18 -9.91
CA ASN A 88 27.26 -17.95 -11.20
C ASN A 88 26.49 -17.02 -12.15
N LEU A 89 25.84 -16.01 -11.58
CA LEU A 89 25.18 -14.96 -12.34
C LEU A 89 26.14 -14.25 -13.30
N ARG A 90 25.67 -14.09 -14.54
CA ARG A 90 26.30 -13.26 -15.56
C ARG A 90 25.42 -12.04 -15.77
N ARG A 91 25.90 -10.88 -15.30
CA ARG A 91 25.23 -9.59 -15.46
C ARG A 91 25.63 -8.93 -16.79
N SER A 92 24.68 -8.31 -17.47
CA SER A 92 24.89 -7.51 -18.68
C SER A 92 24.02 -6.27 -18.69
N ASP A 93 24.64 -5.10 -18.87
CA ASP A 93 23.95 -3.82 -19.09
C ASP A 93 23.64 -3.64 -20.57
N GLN A 94 22.36 -3.52 -20.93
CA GLN A 94 21.93 -3.31 -22.31
C GLN A 94 21.79 -1.82 -22.68
N GLY A 95 22.04 -0.93 -21.73
CA GLY A 95 21.72 0.49 -21.84
C GLY A 95 20.23 0.76 -21.73
N GLY A 96 19.87 2.05 -21.67
CA GLY A 96 18.45 2.46 -21.60
C GLY A 96 17.71 2.00 -20.35
N GLY A 97 18.42 1.74 -19.25
CA GLY A 97 17.82 1.28 -18.00
C GLY A 97 17.48 -0.21 -17.98
N ILE A 98 18.04 -1.02 -18.88
CA ILE A 98 17.77 -2.46 -18.94
C ILE A 98 18.99 -3.25 -18.46
N TYR A 99 18.79 -4.10 -17.44
CA TYR A 99 19.78 -5.07 -16.98
C TYR A 99 19.29 -6.49 -17.24
N LEU A 100 20.21 -7.33 -17.71
CA LEU A 100 20.01 -8.76 -17.90
C LEU A 100 20.91 -9.52 -16.93
N TYR A 101 20.34 -10.52 -16.27
CA TYR A 101 21.04 -11.49 -15.45
C TYR A 101 20.76 -12.88 -16.00
N GLY A 102 21.78 -13.72 -16.12
CA GLY A 102 21.63 -15.08 -16.64
C GLY A 102 22.48 -16.09 -15.89
N SER A 103 21.97 -17.32 -15.81
CA SER A 103 22.70 -18.49 -15.30
C SER A 103 22.37 -19.71 -16.15
N ASP A 104 22.87 -20.88 -15.76
CA ASP A 104 22.53 -22.14 -16.42
C ASP A 104 21.07 -22.57 -16.16
N ARG A 105 20.38 -21.89 -15.24
CA ARG A 105 18.98 -22.13 -14.88
C ARG A 105 18.00 -21.27 -15.66
N GLY A 106 18.44 -20.15 -16.25
CA GLY A 106 17.54 -19.22 -16.93
C GLY A 106 18.06 -17.80 -16.97
N GLY A 107 17.16 -16.83 -17.12
CA GLY A 107 17.47 -15.41 -17.15
C GLY A 107 16.40 -14.54 -16.51
N VAL A 108 16.82 -13.36 -16.06
CA VAL A 108 15.95 -12.28 -15.58
C VAL A 108 16.30 -10.98 -16.30
N GLN A 109 15.29 -10.27 -16.77
CA GLN A 109 15.39 -8.90 -17.27
C GLN A 109 14.78 -7.93 -16.28
N PHE A 110 15.45 -6.82 -15.99
CA PHE A 110 14.93 -5.71 -15.21
C PHE A 110 14.88 -4.43 -16.05
N LEU A 111 13.80 -3.67 -15.88
CA LEU A 111 13.59 -2.35 -16.44
C LEU A 111 13.70 -1.28 -15.34
N ASP A 112 13.94 -0.03 -15.73
CA ASP A 112 14.08 1.09 -14.81
C ASP A 112 12.78 1.50 -14.10
N ASN A 113 11.64 1.09 -14.64
CA ASN A 113 10.31 1.23 -14.04
C ASN A 113 10.00 0.15 -12.98
N GLY A 114 11.00 -0.66 -12.59
CA GLY A 114 10.87 -1.73 -11.60
C GLY A 114 10.26 -3.02 -12.13
N SER A 115 9.80 -3.05 -13.40
CA SER A 115 9.29 -4.28 -14.00
C SER A 115 10.42 -5.28 -14.22
N PHE A 116 10.13 -6.55 -14.00
CA PHE A 116 11.04 -7.65 -14.27
C PHE A 116 10.34 -8.86 -14.88
N ASP A 117 11.09 -9.61 -15.68
CA ASP A 117 10.65 -10.86 -16.30
C ASP A 117 11.75 -11.92 -16.14
N ALA A 118 11.46 -12.95 -15.34
CA ALA A 118 12.30 -14.10 -15.11
C ALA A 118 11.71 -15.34 -15.76
N ALA A 119 12.55 -16.12 -16.45
CA ALA A 119 12.16 -17.40 -17.03
C ALA A 119 13.27 -18.44 -16.92
N GLY A 120 12.89 -19.69 -16.64
CA GLY A 120 13.81 -20.82 -16.57
C GLY A 120 13.37 -21.89 -15.57
N SER A 121 14.33 -22.61 -14.99
CA SER A 121 14.11 -23.58 -13.90
C SER A 121 14.34 -22.90 -12.55
N LEU A 122 13.34 -22.17 -12.05
CA LEU A 122 13.48 -21.19 -10.96
C LEU A 122 13.25 -21.78 -9.55
N SER A 123 12.86 -23.05 -9.43
CA SER A 123 12.73 -23.75 -8.14
C SER A 123 13.61 -25.00 -8.11
N GLU A 124 14.76 -24.95 -7.43
CA GLU A 124 15.66 -26.10 -7.29
C GLU A 124 15.38 -26.85 -5.99
N GLY A 125 15.00 -28.12 -6.10
CA GLY A 125 14.83 -29.03 -4.97
C GLY A 125 13.63 -28.77 -4.04
N SER A 126 13.05 -27.56 -4.07
CA SER A 126 11.81 -27.20 -3.39
C SER A 126 10.60 -27.33 -4.31
N SER A 127 9.41 -27.58 -3.75
CA SER A 127 8.19 -27.48 -4.54
C SER A 127 7.99 -26.05 -5.07
N ALA A 128 7.37 -25.89 -6.24
CA ALA A 128 7.10 -24.56 -6.81
C ALA A 128 6.32 -23.66 -5.84
N ARG A 129 5.42 -24.23 -5.03
CA ARG A 129 4.67 -23.50 -4.01
C ARG A 129 5.55 -22.99 -2.87
N GLU A 130 6.53 -23.77 -2.44
CA GLU A 130 7.51 -23.33 -1.44
C GLU A 130 8.41 -22.24 -2.00
N ALA A 131 8.84 -22.36 -3.26
CA ALA A 131 9.61 -21.32 -3.93
C ALA A 131 8.84 -19.99 -4.02
N CYS A 132 7.56 -20.02 -4.39
CA CYS A 132 6.71 -18.81 -4.40
C CYS A 132 6.61 -18.18 -3.01
N ARG A 133 6.40 -18.99 -1.97
CA ARG A 133 6.32 -18.50 -0.58
C ARG A 133 7.64 -17.91 -0.09
N ALA A 134 8.75 -18.57 -0.42
CA ALA A 134 10.08 -18.10 -0.05
C ALA A 134 10.41 -16.77 -0.76
N PHE A 135 10.12 -16.67 -2.05
CA PHE A 135 10.26 -15.44 -2.82
C PHE A 135 9.44 -14.30 -2.20
N CYS A 136 8.15 -14.54 -1.93
CA CYS A 136 7.29 -13.52 -1.36
C CYS A 136 7.80 -13.02 0.01
N LYS A 137 8.25 -13.96 0.85
CA LYS A 137 8.80 -13.62 2.16
C LYS A 137 10.10 -12.81 2.07
N GLU A 138 10.99 -13.17 1.14
CA GLU A 138 12.29 -12.51 0.99
C GLU A 138 12.14 -11.08 0.46
N PHE A 139 11.26 -10.87 -0.52
CA PHE A 139 11.13 -9.60 -1.24
C PHE A 139 9.92 -8.75 -0.84
N GLY A 140 9.25 -9.08 0.28
CA GLY A 140 8.18 -8.26 0.85
C GLY A 140 6.86 -8.30 0.08
N TYR A 141 6.53 -9.44 -0.54
CA TYR A 141 5.21 -9.69 -1.10
C TYR A 141 4.32 -10.44 -0.12
N GLU A 142 3.05 -10.04 -0.05
CA GLU A 142 2.01 -10.67 0.77
C GLU A 142 0.80 -11.07 -0.09
N ASP A 143 -0.27 -11.56 0.55
CA ASP A 143 -1.50 -12.00 -0.12
C ASP A 143 -1.31 -13.05 -1.24
N LEU A 144 -0.28 -13.91 -1.09
CA LEU A 144 0.01 -14.96 -2.05
C LEU A 144 -1.18 -15.91 -2.25
N THR A 145 -1.75 -15.85 -3.44
CA THR A 145 -2.93 -16.64 -3.84
C THR A 145 -2.57 -17.53 -5.01
N PHE A 146 -2.88 -18.82 -4.90
CA PHE A 146 -2.71 -19.78 -6.00
C PHE A 146 -4.00 -19.91 -6.81
N SER A 147 -3.87 -20.12 -8.11
CA SER A 147 -4.99 -20.49 -8.96
C SER A 147 -5.58 -21.84 -8.54
N SER A 148 -6.85 -22.06 -8.88
CA SER A 148 -7.56 -23.31 -8.53
C SER A 148 -6.94 -24.58 -9.12
N ASP A 149 -6.31 -24.46 -10.30
CA ASP A 149 -5.56 -25.54 -10.96
C ASP A 149 -4.10 -25.64 -10.49
N GLY A 150 -3.62 -24.65 -9.72
CA GLY A 150 -2.27 -24.60 -9.17
C GLY A 150 -1.17 -24.30 -10.17
N THR A 151 -1.51 -23.87 -11.38
CA THR A 151 -0.56 -23.54 -12.46
C THR A 151 -0.08 -22.09 -12.41
N SER A 152 -0.69 -21.25 -11.58
CA SER A 152 -0.23 -19.89 -11.34
C SER A 152 -0.42 -19.44 -9.90
N ALA A 153 0.28 -18.37 -9.53
CA ALA A 153 0.08 -17.66 -8.28
C ALA A 153 0.34 -16.17 -8.45
N THR A 154 -0.25 -15.36 -7.58
CA THR A 154 -0.04 -13.90 -7.55
C THR A 154 0.17 -13.42 -6.12
N ALA A 155 1.00 -12.41 -5.93
CA ALA A 155 1.21 -11.75 -4.63
C ALA A 155 1.42 -10.24 -4.82
N VAL A 156 1.03 -9.45 -3.83
CA VAL A 156 1.08 -7.97 -3.87
C VAL A 156 2.28 -7.48 -3.06
N GLN A 157 3.02 -6.49 -3.57
CA GLN A 157 4.13 -5.92 -2.82
C GLN A 157 3.65 -4.88 -1.81
N TYR A 158 4.29 -4.84 -0.65
CA TYR A 158 3.98 -3.89 0.42
C TYR A 158 5.11 -2.88 0.61
N CYS A 159 4.74 -1.64 0.92
CA CYS A 159 5.66 -0.58 1.29
C CYS A 159 5.26 -0.02 2.66
N ASP A 160 6.09 -0.22 3.67
CA ASP A 160 5.81 0.12 5.09
C ASP A 160 4.44 -0.38 5.60
N GLY A 161 4.05 -1.58 5.20
CA GLY A 161 2.78 -2.20 5.62
C GLY A 161 1.55 -1.73 4.82
N TYR A 162 1.72 -0.90 3.79
CA TYR A 162 0.65 -0.54 2.86
C TYR A 162 0.78 -1.36 1.57
N PRO A 163 -0.30 -2.00 1.08
CA PRO A 163 -0.28 -2.68 -0.21
C PRO A 163 -0.07 -1.67 -1.34
N VAL A 164 0.66 -2.07 -2.38
CA VAL A 164 0.95 -1.22 -3.54
C VAL A 164 0.19 -1.72 -4.77
N VAL A 165 -0.79 -0.93 -5.19
CA VAL A 165 -1.58 -1.13 -6.40
C VAL A 165 -0.68 -0.99 -7.63
N ASN A 166 -0.91 -1.82 -8.64
CA ASN A 166 -0.07 -1.98 -9.84
C ASN A 166 1.34 -2.51 -9.53
N CYS A 167 1.56 -3.08 -8.34
CA CYS A 167 2.81 -3.72 -7.95
C CYS A 167 2.54 -5.16 -7.48
N THR A 168 2.31 -6.04 -8.45
CA THR A 168 2.01 -7.45 -8.24
C THR A 168 3.09 -8.29 -8.90
N VAL A 169 3.43 -9.42 -8.28
CA VAL A 169 4.22 -10.48 -8.90
C VAL A 169 3.31 -11.65 -9.28
N SER A 170 3.54 -12.20 -10.46
CA SER A 170 2.86 -13.37 -11.03
C SER A 170 3.84 -14.50 -11.25
N PHE A 171 3.46 -15.69 -10.82
CA PHE A 171 4.23 -16.92 -10.94
C PHE A 171 3.53 -17.85 -11.92
N THR A 172 4.28 -18.47 -12.83
CA THR A 172 3.79 -19.58 -13.67
C THR A 172 4.48 -20.88 -13.26
N ILE A 173 3.68 -21.91 -13.03
CA ILE A 173 4.10 -23.20 -12.49
C ILE A 173 3.72 -24.29 -13.50
N ASP A 174 4.67 -25.19 -13.77
CA ASP A 174 4.45 -26.38 -14.59
C ASP A 174 4.75 -27.67 -13.81
N ALA A 175 4.89 -28.79 -14.52
CA ALA A 175 5.16 -30.08 -13.92
C ALA A 175 6.58 -30.18 -13.33
N ASP A 176 7.53 -29.41 -13.86
CA ASP A 176 8.94 -29.44 -13.50
C ASP A 176 9.29 -28.39 -12.42
N GLY A 177 8.44 -27.38 -12.23
CA GLY A 177 8.52 -26.45 -11.10
C GLY A 177 8.06 -25.04 -11.44
N LEU A 178 8.74 -24.05 -10.86
CA LEU A 178 8.51 -22.64 -11.14
C LEU A 178 9.20 -22.25 -12.45
N LEU A 179 8.40 -21.87 -13.45
CA LEU A 179 8.85 -21.59 -14.82
C LEU A 179 9.11 -20.10 -15.07
N THR A 180 8.17 -19.24 -14.64
CA THR A 180 8.31 -17.79 -14.79
C THR A 180 7.94 -17.05 -13.52
N VAL A 181 8.62 -15.92 -13.31
CA VAL A 181 8.26 -14.92 -12.30
C VAL A 181 8.30 -13.56 -12.98
N THR A 182 7.15 -12.92 -13.11
CA THR A 182 7.02 -11.63 -13.79
C THR A 182 6.26 -10.66 -12.91
N GLY A 183 6.64 -9.39 -12.92
CA GLY A 183 5.95 -8.41 -12.11
C GLY A 183 6.73 -7.12 -11.98
N THR A 184 6.43 -6.40 -10.91
CA THR A 184 7.14 -5.18 -10.54
C THR A 184 7.73 -5.34 -9.16
N HIS A 185 8.95 -4.86 -8.97
CA HIS A 185 9.65 -4.84 -7.69
C HIS A 185 9.95 -3.40 -7.27
N LEU A 186 9.54 -3.02 -6.06
CA LEU A 186 9.84 -1.74 -5.45
C LEU A 186 11.25 -1.75 -4.84
N PRO A 187 12.11 -0.78 -5.18
CA PRO A 187 13.34 -0.56 -4.46
C PRO A 187 13.09 -0.13 -3.02
N ASP A 188 13.96 -0.57 -2.10
CA ASP A 188 13.86 -0.21 -0.67
C ASP A 188 14.15 1.29 -0.43
N ALA A 189 15.02 1.87 -1.24
CA ALA A 189 15.44 3.26 -1.10
C ALA A 189 14.42 4.21 -1.76
N TYR A 190 13.97 5.21 -1.01
CA TYR A 190 13.10 6.26 -1.53
C TYR A 190 13.35 7.60 -0.85
N SER A 191 12.86 8.65 -1.48
CA SER A 191 12.72 9.98 -0.87
C SER A 191 11.25 10.33 -0.72
N GLU A 192 10.90 10.92 0.42
CA GLU A 192 9.53 11.38 0.66
C GLU A 192 9.35 12.81 0.16
N SER A 193 8.15 13.08 -0.35
CA SER A 193 7.70 14.41 -0.72
C SER A 193 6.52 14.77 0.18
N ALA A 194 6.73 15.79 1.02
CA ALA A 194 5.68 16.29 1.87
C ALA A 194 4.57 16.90 0.99
N PRO A 195 3.30 16.57 1.23
CA PRO A 195 2.21 17.14 0.46
C PRO A 195 2.09 18.64 0.79
N GLU A 196 1.83 19.46 -0.22
CA GLU A 196 1.63 20.91 -0.05
C GLU A 196 0.35 21.21 0.75
N GLU A 197 -0.65 20.35 0.60
CA GLU A 197 -1.92 20.40 1.32
C GLU A 197 -2.11 19.16 2.20
N SER A 198 -3.05 19.22 3.15
CA SER A 198 -3.37 18.05 3.95
C SER A 198 -3.98 16.95 3.07
N PRO A 199 -3.49 15.70 3.14
CA PRO A 199 -3.98 14.63 2.30
C PRO A 199 -5.43 14.29 2.63
N LEU A 200 -6.15 13.80 1.62
CA LEU A 200 -7.57 13.49 1.66
C LEU A 200 -7.86 12.43 2.74
N SER A 201 -8.83 12.69 3.62
CA SER A 201 -9.29 11.71 4.62
C SER A 201 -10.15 10.62 3.98
N ALA A 202 -10.32 9.46 4.66
CA ALA A 202 -11.20 8.39 4.20
C ALA A 202 -12.65 8.87 3.98
N ALA A 203 -13.15 9.77 4.84
CA ALA A 203 -14.48 10.35 4.72
C ALA A 203 -14.64 11.15 3.41
N ALA A 204 -13.64 11.96 3.07
CA ALA A 204 -13.62 12.70 1.82
C ALA A 204 -13.39 11.79 0.60
N ALA A 205 -12.65 10.68 0.75
CA ALA A 205 -12.48 9.69 -0.30
C ALA A 205 -13.80 8.99 -0.63
N LEU A 206 -14.57 8.60 0.40
CA LEU A 206 -15.89 8.00 0.25
C LEU A 206 -16.87 8.95 -0.44
N ASP A 207 -16.83 10.25 -0.13
CA ASP A 207 -17.64 11.25 -0.83
C ASP A 207 -17.23 11.38 -2.31
N ALA A 208 -15.93 11.41 -2.61
CA ALA A 208 -15.43 11.43 -3.98
C ALA A 208 -15.86 10.17 -4.77
N PHE A 209 -15.78 9.00 -4.14
CA PHE A 209 -16.27 7.75 -4.71
C PHE A 209 -17.77 7.81 -4.99
N LEU A 210 -18.58 8.25 -4.04
CA LEU A 210 -20.04 8.30 -4.20
C LEU A 210 -20.45 9.21 -5.36
N ASN A 211 -19.79 10.36 -5.50
CA ASN A 211 -19.99 11.28 -6.62
C ASN A 211 -19.69 10.64 -8.00
N VAL A 212 -18.74 9.71 -8.06
CA VAL A 212 -18.43 8.93 -9.28
C VAL A 212 -19.42 7.79 -9.46
N HIS A 213 -19.76 7.09 -8.38
CA HIS A 213 -20.72 5.99 -8.39
C HIS A 213 -22.10 6.44 -8.89
N GLN A 214 -22.61 7.59 -8.42
CA GLN A 214 -23.88 8.17 -8.88
C GLN A 214 -23.93 8.44 -10.40
N LYS A 215 -22.77 8.67 -11.01
CA LYS A 215 -22.64 8.90 -12.47
C LYS A 215 -22.40 7.59 -13.23
N SER A 216 -22.01 6.53 -12.52
CA SER A 216 -21.80 5.21 -13.06
C SER A 216 -23.10 4.42 -13.13
N GLN A 217 -23.15 3.40 -13.98
CA GLN A 217 -24.23 2.40 -14.00
C GLN A 217 -23.82 1.11 -13.30
N THR A 218 -22.71 1.12 -12.54
CA THR A 218 -22.21 -0.06 -11.83
C THR A 218 -23.08 -0.36 -10.61
N ALA A 219 -23.56 -1.59 -10.49
CA ALA A 219 -24.42 -2.04 -9.39
C ALA A 219 -23.64 -2.42 -8.12
N VAL A 220 -22.77 -1.52 -7.62
CA VAL A 220 -22.15 -1.70 -6.30
C VAL A 220 -23.24 -1.61 -5.24
N SER A 221 -23.36 -2.62 -4.38
CA SER A 221 -24.39 -2.65 -3.33
C SER A 221 -23.82 -2.54 -1.93
N LYS A 222 -22.52 -2.80 -1.76
CA LYS A 222 -21.86 -2.76 -0.45
C LYS A 222 -20.38 -2.44 -0.55
N ILE A 223 -19.91 -1.60 0.37
CA ILE A 223 -18.49 -1.42 0.64
C ILE A 223 -18.03 -2.50 1.62
N THR A 224 -17.02 -3.26 1.23
CA THR A 224 -16.50 -4.39 2.01
C THR A 224 -15.29 -4.01 2.85
N ASP A 225 -14.47 -3.07 2.38
CA ASP A 225 -13.33 -2.55 3.14
C ASP A 225 -12.91 -1.15 2.65
N VAL A 226 -12.25 -0.38 3.53
CA VAL A 226 -11.65 0.91 3.20
C VAL A 226 -10.30 1.04 3.89
N TYR A 227 -9.21 1.06 3.12
CA TYR A 227 -7.86 1.06 3.65
C TYR A 227 -6.90 1.94 2.83
N LEU A 228 -5.79 2.32 3.43
CA LEU A 228 -4.72 3.06 2.75
C LEU A 228 -3.87 2.11 1.92
N CYS A 229 -3.56 2.53 0.70
CA CYS A 229 -2.63 1.87 -0.20
C CYS A 229 -1.75 2.90 -0.90
N PHE A 230 -0.73 2.43 -1.61
CA PHE A 230 -0.04 3.26 -2.61
C PHE A 230 -0.48 2.84 -4.01
N GLU A 231 -0.58 3.80 -4.92
CA GLU A 231 -0.59 3.54 -6.35
C GLU A 231 0.83 3.74 -6.90
N LEU A 232 1.39 2.69 -7.51
CA LEU A 232 2.63 2.83 -8.25
C LEU A 232 2.37 3.57 -9.56
N GLN A 233 3.06 4.69 -9.74
CA GLN A 233 3.07 5.47 -10.95
C GLN A 233 4.48 5.41 -11.55
N SER A 234 4.59 4.86 -12.75
CA SER A 234 5.83 4.88 -13.50
C SER A 234 5.54 5.12 -14.98
N THR A 235 6.33 5.99 -15.60
CA THR A 235 6.33 6.20 -17.05
C THR A 235 7.74 6.01 -17.57
N ALA A 236 7.90 5.77 -18.88
CA ALA A 236 9.21 5.56 -19.50
C ALA A 236 10.21 6.73 -19.33
N SER A 237 9.75 7.89 -18.84
CA SER A 237 10.54 9.11 -18.67
C SER A 237 10.55 9.65 -17.23
N SER A 238 9.92 8.97 -16.27
CA SER A 238 9.82 9.42 -14.89
C SER A 238 10.28 8.33 -13.93
N ALA A 239 10.92 8.73 -12.84
CA ALA A 239 11.21 7.82 -11.73
C ALA A 239 9.91 7.17 -11.22
N MET A 240 10.03 5.97 -10.67
CA MET A 240 8.93 5.29 -10.00
C MET A 240 8.49 6.12 -8.79
N THR A 241 7.20 6.42 -8.71
CA THR A 241 6.61 7.12 -7.57
C THR A 241 5.48 6.31 -6.96
N LEU A 242 5.39 6.34 -5.63
CA LEU A 242 4.27 5.82 -4.87
C LEU A 242 3.42 6.99 -4.42
N VAL A 243 2.17 7.03 -4.87
CA VAL A 243 1.21 8.06 -4.49
C VAL A 243 0.17 7.45 -3.55
N PRO A 244 -0.03 8.02 -2.35
CA PRO A 244 -1.01 7.48 -1.41
C PRO A 244 -2.42 7.55 -2.00
N ALA A 245 -3.20 6.50 -1.78
CA ALA A 245 -4.60 6.41 -2.17
C ALA A 245 -5.43 5.69 -1.10
N TRP A 246 -6.72 5.95 -1.09
CA TRP A 246 -7.69 5.13 -0.38
C TRP A 246 -8.24 4.07 -1.32
N CYS A 247 -8.06 2.80 -0.98
CA CYS A 247 -8.75 1.70 -1.62
C CYS A 247 -10.13 1.54 -0.98
N ILE A 248 -11.17 1.53 -1.82
CA ILE A 248 -12.56 1.27 -1.46
C ILE A 248 -12.93 -0.05 -2.13
N ALA A 249 -12.88 -1.12 -1.35
CA ALA A 249 -13.24 -2.46 -1.81
C ALA A 249 -14.76 -2.62 -1.81
N THR A 250 -15.28 -3.31 -2.83
CA THR A 250 -16.72 -3.48 -3.03
C THR A 250 -17.14 -4.95 -2.91
N ASP A 251 -18.43 -5.21 -2.97
CA ASP A 251 -19.01 -6.55 -3.05
C ASP A 251 -18.79 -7.24 -4.41
N ILE A 252 -18.33 -6.48 -5.42
CA ILE A 252 -18.02 -7.01 -6.74
C ILE A 252 -16.56 -7.47 -6.76
N SER A 253 -16.37 -8.78 -6.90
CA SER A 253 -15.04 -9.39 -6.97
C SER A 253 -14.19 -8.77 -8.07
N GLY A 254 -13.00 -8.26 -7.70
CA GLY A 254 -12.05 -7.64 -8.62
C GLY A 254 -12.36 -6.18 -8.96
N LEU A 255 -13.42 -5.59 -8.40
CA LEU A 255 -13.73 -4.17 -8.57
C LEU A 255 -13.41 -3.42 -7.28
N ASN A 256 -12.27 -2.76 -7.28
CA ASN A 256 -11.85 -1.83 -6.24
C ASN A 256 -11.75 -0.43 -6.84
N TYR A 257 -12.12 0.58 -6.04
CA TYR A 257 -11.94 1.98 -6.40
C TYR A 257 -10.75 2.55 -5.64
N TYR A 258 -9.92 3.35 -6.31
CA TYR A 258 -8.78 4.01 -5.69
C TYR A 258 -8.97 5.52 -5.77
N VAL A 259 -8.93 6.19 -4.62
CA VAL A 259 -9.05 7.63 -4.53
C VAL A 259 -7.71 8.22 -4.15
N ASN A 260 -7.11 8.97 -5.07
CA ASN A 260 -5.82 9.61 -4.88
C ASN A 260 -5.88 10.59 -3.70
N CYS A 261 -5.04 10.39 -2.69
CA CYS A 261 -5.07 11.21 -1.47
C CYS A 261 -4.57 12.66 -1.69
N ILE A 262 -3.96 12.96 -2.83
CA ILE A 262 -3.44 14.29 -3.15
C ILE A 262 -4.41 15.05 -4.06
N THR A 263 -4.92 14.41 -5.11
CA THR A 263 -5.76 15.07 -6.12
C THR A 263 -7.25 14.83 -5.95
N GLY A 264 -7.65 13.81 -5.17
CA GLY A 264 -9.03 13.35 -5.09
C GLY A 264 -9.53 12.64 -6.36
N ALA A 265 -8.67 12.39 -7.34
CA ALA A 265 -9.03 11.66 -8.54
C ALA A 265 -9.40 10.20 -8.19
N VAL A 266 -10.46 9.70 -8.81
CA VAL A 266 -10.95 8.34 -8.60
C VAL A 266 -10.62 7.48 -9.82
N SER A 267 -9.91 6.38 -9.59
CA SER A 267 -9.67 5.30 -10.55
C SER A 267 -10.34 4.01 -10.06
N HIS A 268 -10.38 2.97 -10.89
CA HIS A 268 -10.85 1.64 -10.52
C HIS A 268 -10.09 0.56 -11.30
N SER A 269 -10.08 -0.67 -10.77
CA SER A 269 -9.49 -1.86 -11.41
C SER A 269 -10.35 -2.45 -12.52
#